data_AF-A0A947QVX0-F1
#
_entry.id   AF-A0A947QVX0-F1
#
_cell.length_a   1.000
_cell.length_b   1.000
_cell.length_c   1.000
_cell.angle_alpha   90.00
_cell.angle_beta   90.00
_cell.angle_gamma   90.00
#
_symmetry.space_group_name_H-M   'P 1'
#
loop_
_entity.id
_entity.type
_entity.pdbx_description
1 polymer ?
#
loop_
_entity_poly.entity_id
_entity_poly.type
_entity_poly.pdbx_seq_one_letter_code
_entity_poly.pdbx_strand_id
1 'polypeptide(L)'
;MLWQTVISPNASSIVAPEVSVFLLWFIKWCLIVLAIFYVAFSGVVIRQIQIMRQTLVTSFSPVLKILGFAHFGFALFVLLIFFSIL
;
A
#
# COMPACT_ATOMS: atom_id res chain seq x y z
N MET A 1 -39.51 -30.42 -41.01
CA MET A 1 -38.20 -30.11 -40.40
C MET A 1 -38.19 -28.64 -40.02
N LEU A 2 -38.72 -28.31 -38.84
CA LEU A 2 -38.57 -26.98 -38.26
C LEU A 2 -37.40 -27.09 -37.28
N TRP A 3 -36.27 -26.56 -37.73
CA TRP A 3 -35.04 -26.39 -36.96
C TRP A 3 -35.34 -25.56 -35.71
N GLN A 4 -35.67 -26.24 -34.60
CA GLN A 4 -35.52 -25.65 -33.28
C GLN A 4 -34.02 -25.68 -32.98
N THR A 5 -33.32 -24.62 -33.36
CA THR A 5 -32.06 -24.27 -32.71
C THR A 5 -32.37 -24.06 -31.24
N VAL A 6 -32.12 -25.10 -30.44
CA VAL A 6 -31.96 -24.97 -29.00
C VAL A 6 -30.77 -24.02 -28.82
N ILE A 7 -31.05 -22.72 -28.67
CA ILE A 7 -30.09 -21.79 -28.11
C ILE A 7 -29.95 -22.25 -26.68
N SER A 8 -28.99 -23.17 -26.44
CA SER A 8 -28.53 -23.50 -25.11
C SER A 8 -28.02 -22.19 -24.52
N PRO A 9 -28.67 -21.60 -23.50
CA PRO A 9 -28.13 -20.45 -22.82
C PRO A 9 -27.10 -20.97 -21.83
N ASN A 10 -26.13 -21.75 -22.31
CA ASN A 10 -24.85 -21.86 -21.65
C ASN A 10 -24.01 -20.66 -22.09
N ALA A 11 -24.58 -19.46 -21.92
CA ALA A 11 -23.78 -18.27 -21.73
C ALA A 11 -22.97 -18.61 -20.49
N SER A 12 -21.71 -18.98 -20.69
CA SER A 12 -20.71 -19.05 -19.64
C SER A 12 -20.91 -17.79 -18.81
N SER A 13 -21.56 -17.93 -17.66
CA SER A 13 -21.73 -16.85 -16.72
C SER A 13 -20.31 -16.45 -16.41
N ILE A 14 -19.85 -15.35 -16.98
CA ILE A 14 -18.63 -14.70 -16.55
C ILE A 14 -18.95 -14.37 -15.10
N VAL A 15 -18.53 -15.27 -14.20
CA VAL A 15 -18.61 -15.06 -12.77
C VAL A 15 -17.64 -13.91 -12.56
N ALA A 16 -18.19 -12.68 -12.62
CA ALA A 16 -17.49 -11.54 -12.08
C ALA A 16 -17.08 -11.96 -10.67
N PRO A 17 -15.83 -11.70 -10.25
CA PRO A 17 -15.43 -12.03 -8.91
C PRO A 17 -16.37 -11.26 -7.97
N GLU A 18 -17.29 -11.99 -7.33
CA GLU A 18 -18.16 -11.50 -6.27
C GLU A 18 -17.27 -11.25 -5.05
N VAL A 19 -16.41 -10.23 -5.14
CA VAL A 19 -15.59 -9.80 -4.02
C VAL A 19 -16.57 -9.24 -3.00
N SER A 20 -16.78 -10.00 -1.93
CA SER A 20 -17.73 -9.61 -0.89
C SER A 20 -17.39 -8.20 -0.38
N VAL A 21 -18.41 -7.36 -0.24
CA VAL A 21 -18.27 -5.98 0.30
C VAL A 21 -17.57 -5.99 1.66
N PHE A 22 -17.81 -7.04 2.46
CA PHE A 22 -17.12 -7.28 3.72
C PHE A 22 -15.59 -7.44 3.54
N LEU A 23 -15.15 -8.24 2.57
CA LEU A 23 -13.73 -8.44 2.29
C LEU A 23 -13.06 -7.14 1.85
N LEU A 24 -13.73 -6.31 1.04
CA LEU A 24 -13.21 -4.99 0.64
C LEU A 24 -13.02 -4.06 1.85
N TRP A 25 -14.01 -3.99 2.74
CA TRP A 25 -13.92 -3.22 3.98
C TRP A 25 -12.80 -3.71 4.91
N PHE A 26 -12.64 -5.03 5.01
CA PHE A 26 -11.58 -5.63 5.81
C PHE A 26 -10.18 -5.29 5.27
N ILE A 27 -9.98 -5.42 3.95
CA ILE A 27 -8.71 -5.07 3.30
C ILE A 27 -8.38 -3.59 3.48
N LYS A 28 -9.37 -2.71 3.34
CA LYS A 28 -9.23 -1.27 3.57
C LYS A 28 -8.64 -0.97 4.95
N TRP A 29 -9.23 -1.52 6.01
CA TRP A 29 -8.72 -1.31 7.37
C TRP A 29 -7.33 -1.89 7.58
N CYS A 30 -7.07 -3.09 7.06
CA CYS A 30 -5.73 -3.69 7.11
C CYS A 30 -4.67 -2.81 6.44
N LEU A 31 -4.97 -2.20 5.29
CA LEU A 31 -4.06 -1.30 4.58
C LEU A 31 -3.79 -0.01 5.36
N ILE A 32 -4.81 0.58 6.00
CA ILE A 32 -4.64 1.77 6.84
C ILE A 32 -3.74 1.45 8.04
N VAL A 33 -4.00 0.34 8.73
CA VAL A 33 -3.17 -0.10 9.86
C VAL A 33 -1.73 -0.35 9.43
N LEU A 34 -1.53 -1.03 8.30
CA LEU A 34 -0.19 -1.26 7.74
C LEU A 34 0.52 0.06 7.40
N ALA A 35 -0.18 1.04 6.85
CA ALA A 35 0.39 2.35 6.55
C ALA A 35 0.81 3.11 7.83
N ILE A 36 0.05 2.99 8.91
CA ILE A 36 0.44 3.56 10.22
C ILE A 36 1.74 2.93 10.71
N PHE A 37 1.85 1.60 10.65
CA PHE A 37 3.10 0.90 10.98
C PHE A 37 4.25 1.32 10.08
N TYR A 38 4.00 1.55 8.80
CA TYR A 38 5.00 2.01 7.85
C TYR A 38 5.54 3.41 8.18
N VAL A 39 4.67 4.33 8.61
CA VAL A 39 5.10 5.66 9.11
C VAL A 39 5.98 5.52 10.35
N ALA A 40 5.58 4.68 11.31
CA ALA A 40 6.39 4.42 12.50
C ALA A 40 7.76 3.81 12.14
N PHE A 41 7.79 2.85 11.21
CA PHE A 41 9.02 2.25 10.69
C PHE A 41 9.93 3.29 10.03
N SER A 42 9.37 4.21 9.24
CA SER A 42 10.14 5.28 8.62
C SER A 42 10.79 6.22 9.67
N GLY A 43 10.11 6.47 10.79
CA GLY A 43 10.71 7.15 11.94
C GLY A 43 11.89 6.39 12.56
N VAL A 44 11.81 5.06 12.65
CA VAL A 44 12.91 4.21 13.10
C VAL A 44 14.11 4.33 12.16
N VAL A 45 13.89 4.39 10.84
CA VAL A 45 14.96 4.58 9.86
C VAL A 45 15.71 5.89 10.06
N ILE A 46 15.00 7.00 10.35
CA ILE A 46 15.66 8.28 10.68
C ILE A 46 16.59 8.12 11.89
N ARG A 47 16.13 7.42 12.93
CA ARG A 47 16.95 7.16 14.12
C ARG A 47 18.18 6.32 13.78
N GLN A 48 18.03 5.30 12.93
CA GLN A 48 19.16 4.49 12.46
C GLN A 48 20.18 5.33 11.69
N ILE A 49 19.72 6.22 10.79
CA ILE A 49 20.60 7.14 10.06
C ILE A 49 21.37 8.06 11.02
N GLN A 50 20.72 8.55 12.09
CA GLN A 50 21.38 9.37 13.10
C GLN A 50 22.47 8.60 13.86
N ILE A 51 22.20 7.35 14.26
CA ILE A 51 23.17 6.49 14.95
C ILE A 51 24.35 6.17 14.02
N MET A 52 24.09 5.81 12.77
CA MET A 52 25.14 5.50 11.78
C MET A 52 26.04 6.71 11.50
N ARG A 53 25.49 7.93 11.52
CA ARG A 53 26.31 9.15 11.36
C ARG A 53 27.31 9.34 12.50
N GLN A 54 27.02 8.87 13.70
CA GLN A 54 27.93 8.98 14.84
C GLN A 54 29.08 7.98 14.77
N THR A 55 28.90 6.85 14.07
CA THR A 55 29.91 5.79 13.96
C THR A 55 30.75 5.88 12.69
N LEU A 56 30.16 6.36 11.58
CA LEU A 56 30.79 6.45 10.27
C LEU A 56 30.76 7.89 9.75
N VAL A 57 31.88 8.58 9.89
CA VAL A 57 32.08 9.92 9.32
C VAL A 57 32.33 9.78 7.83
N THR A 58 31.25 9.87 7.04
CA THR A 58 31.30 9.81 5.58
C THR A 58 30.71 11.08 4.99
N SER A 59 31.25 11.50 3.83
CA SER A 59 30.75 12.64 3.06
C SER A 59 29.29 12.47 2.58
N PHE A 60 28.76 11.24 2.58
CA PHE A 60 27.37 10.92 2.23
C PHE A 60 26.37 11.12 3.37
N SER A 61 26.82 11.30 4.61
CA SER A 61 25.95 11.40 5.78
C SER A 61 24.88 12.51 5.73
N PRO A 62 25.17 13.75 5.25
CA PRO A 62 24.12 14.76 5.09
C PRO A 62 23.07 14.38 4.04
N VAL A 63 23.47 13.71 2.96
CA VAL A 63 22.55 13.25 1.90
C VAL A 63 21.60 12.18 2.45
N LEU A 64 22.12 11.19 3.16
CA LEU A 64 21.30 10.14 3.79
C LEU A 64 20.29 10.74 4.78
N LYS A 65 20.68 11.77 5.54
CA LYS A 65 19.76 12.46 6.46
C LYS A 65 18.57 13.08 5.70
N ILE A 66 18.85 13.81 4.63
CA ILE A 66 17.81 14.47 3.81
C ILE A 66 16.89 13.40 3.21
N LEU A 67 17.46 12.33 2.66
CA LEU A 67 16.70 11.23 2.08
C LEU A 67 15.80 10.54 3.13
N GLY A 68 16.30 10.35 4.35
CA GLY A 68 15.51 9.79 5.46
C GLY A 68 14.31 10.67 5.83
N PHE A 69 14.49 11.98 5.90
CA PHE A 69 13.37 12.90 6.15
C PHE A 69 12.39 12.98 4.98
N ALA A 70 12.88 12.98 3.74
CA ALA A 70 12.04 12.93 2.54
C ALA A 70 11.21 11.64 2.49
N HIS A 71 11.83 10.51 2.83
CA HIS A 71 11.16 9.21 2.93
C HIS A 71 10.07 9.19 4.01
N PHE A 72 10.32 9.81 5.16
CA PHE A 72 9.33 9.97 6.22
C PHE A 72 8.17 10.87 5.81
N GLY A 73 8.45 12.00 5.15
CA GLY A 73 7.42 12.86 4.58
C GLY A 73 6.57 12.12 3.55
N PHE A 74 7.19 11.30 2.69
CA PHE A 74 6.49 10.45 1.73
C PHE A 74 5.61 9.40 2.43
N ALA A 75 6.09 8.74 3.48
CA ALA A 75 5.29 7.79 4.25
C ALA A 75 4.04 8.45 4.86
N LEU A 76 4.18 9.64 5.43
CA LEU A 76 3.05 10.43 5.92
C LEU A 76 2.07 10.80 4.81
N PHE A 77 2.58 11.20 3.65
CA PHE A 77 1.74 11.51 2.49
C PHE A 77 0.91 10.30 2.02
N VAL A 78 1.53 9.12 1.94
CA VAL A 78 0.82 7.87 1.60
C VAL A 78 -0.26 7.56 2.64
N LEU A 79 0.02 7.74 3.93
CA LEU A 79 -0.97 7.55 4.98
C LEU A 79 -2.19 8.47 4.79
N LEU A 80 -1.96 9.75 4.48
CA LEU A 80 -3.04 10.71 4.23
C LEU A 80 -3.88 10.35 2.99
N ILE A 81 -3.24 9.84 1.94
CA ILE A 81 -3.94 9.31 0.76
C ILE A 81 -4.84 8.15 1.14
N PHE A 82 -4.32 7.21 1.95
CA PHE A 82 -5.12 6.05 2.39
C PHE A 82 -6.32 6.49 3.23
N PHE A 83 -6.19 7.52 4.06
CA PHE A 83 -7.34 8.06 4.80
C PHE A 83 -8.35 8.81 3.93
N SER A 84 -7.90 9.44 2.84
CA SER A 84 -8.75 10.31 2.01
C SER A 84 -9.46 9.56 0.89
N ILE A 85 -8.80 8.57 0.28
CA ILE A 85 -9.28 7.87 -0.93
C ILE A 85 -9.85 6.50 -0.60
N LEU A 86 -9.17 5.73 0.26
CA LEU A 86 -9.52 4.35 0.54
C LEU A 86 -10.70 4.30 1.51
#